data_AF-A0A7W6WYN9-F1
#
_entry.id   AF-A0A7W6WYN9-F1
#
_cell.length_a   1.000
_cell.length_b   1.000
_cell.length_c   1.000
_cell.angle_alpha   90.00
_cell.angle_beta   90.00
_cell.angle_gamma   90.00
#
_symmetry.space_group_name_H-M   'P 1'
#
loop_
_entity.id
_entity.type
_entity.pdbx_description
1 polymer ?
#
loop_
_entity_poly.entity_id
_entity_poly.type
_entity_poly.pdbx_seq_one_letter_code
_entity_poly.pdbx_strand_id
1 'polypeptide(L)'
;MIRAAAFNQGKFPTITFVNLAKASLEVDLKKLVAALEKQLERDFVPIWGYPAKLQVADKPKPDEWQIVFLDDSDAADALGYHDLTKDGQPVSKVFVKSTVAAGEKVSVTASHELLEMLIDPGAQMWAQGSNSLFYAYEMCDAVEDGEYEIDGIAVSNFVYPSFFESWHKPRSVRFDHLNKVSRPFQTLKNGYQIVSNGSAAREIFGSRHKERHFHEVEDRTMHRSEYRKRIANVRAARVNPPVALVTETGLAGDTRTPRAAVLHHAGRLLTELAAVVDPLPGGDPFELARRRPQSRVVDPLPGGDPFEL
;
A
#
# COMPACT_ATOMS: atom_id res chain seq x y z
N MET A 1 16.77 -12.03 -18.73
CA MET A 1 15.42 -12.49 -18.37
C MET A 1 15.07 -11.77 -17.06
N ILE A 2 14.32 -10.67 -17.11
CA ILE A 2 13.91 -9.95 -15.90
C ILE A 2 12.86 -10.84 -15.24
N ARG A 3 13.18 -11.39 -14.06
CA ARG A 3 12.23 -12.14 -13.27
C ARG A 3 11.24 -11.11 -12.72
N ALA A 4 9.93 -11.32 -12.95
CA ALA A 4 8.92 -10.57 -12.22
C ALA A 4 9.24 -10.62 -10.72
N ALA A 5 9.01 -9.51 -10.01
CA ALA A 5 9.30 -9.44 -8.59
C ALA A 5 8.60 -10.58 -7.83
N ALA A 6 9.42 -11.49 -7.32
CA ALA A 6 9.00 -12.53 -6.41
C ALA A 6 9.59 -12.16 -5.05
N PHE A 7 8.78 -11.51 -4.22
CA PHE A 7 9.20 -11.15 -2.87
C PHE A 7 9.57 -12.43 -2.11
N ASN A 8 10.66 -12.38 -1.34
CA ASN A 8 10.96 -13.38 -0.33
C ASN A 8 11.11 -14.84 -0.83
N GLN A 9 11.82 -15.08 -1.92
CA GLN A 9 12.12 -16.43 -2.43
C GLN A 9 13.29 -17.11 -1.67
N GLY A 10 13.25 -17.07 -0.33
CA GLY A 10 14.31 -17.62 0.53
C GLY A 10 15.53 -16.71 0.72
N LYS A 11 15.40 -15.41 0.41
CA LYS A 11 16.40 -14.38 0.70
C LYS A 11 15.71 -13.13 1.25
N PHE A 12 16.31 -12.56 2.28
CA PHE A 12 15.93 -11.24 2.78
C PHE A 12 16.37 -10.14 1.81
N PRO A 13 15.59 -9.05 1.69
CA PRO A 13 15.88 -8.00 0.73
C PRO A 13 17.14 -7.21 1.12
N THR A 14 17.85 -6.76 0.10
CA THR A 14 18.74 -5.60 0.22
C THR A 14 17.97 -4.39 -0.26
N ILE A 15 17.95 -3.33 0.56
CA ILE A 15 17.26 -2.07 0.29
C ILE A 15 18.32 -0.98 0.10
N THR A 16 18.32 -0.39 -1.09
CA THR A 16 19.28 0.65 -1.48
C THR A 16 18.68 2.03 -1.32
N PHE A 17 19.33 2.86 -0.51
CA PHE A 17 18.99 4.27 -0.32
C PHE A 17 19.72 5.11 -1.38
N VAL A 18 18.94 5.81 -2.20
CA VAL A 18 19.43 6.65 -3.29
C VAL A 18 18.97 8.08 -3.05
N ASN A 19 19.92 9.01 -3.00
CA ASN A 19 19.58 10.43 -2.92
C ASN A 19 19.65 11.08 -4.30
N LEU A 20 18.49 11.38 -4.87
CA LEU A 20 18.34 12.15 -6.11
C LEU A 20 17.86 13.59 -5.83
N ALA A 21 17.63 13.94 -4.56
CA ALA A 21 17.25 15.28 -4.15
C ALA A 21 18.46 16.23 -4.17
N LYS A 22 18.20 17.48 -4.53
CA LYS A 22 19.14 18.59 -4.42
C LYS A 22 18.93 19.37 -3.12
N ALA A 23 17.71 19.32 -2.58
CA ALA A 23 17.36 19.85 -1.27
C ALA A 23 18.12 19.09 -0.17
N SER A 24 18.39 19.79 0.93
CA SER A 24 19.01 19.18 2.10
C SER A 24 18.07 18.15 2.71
N LEU A 25 18.57 16.95 2.99
CA LEU A 25 17.85 15.94 3.77
C LEU A 25 17.80 16.28 5.28
N GLU A 26 18.45 17.36 5.70
CA GLU A 26 18.64 17.77 7.11
C GLU A 26 19.48 16.80 7.96
N VAL A 27 19.82 15.64 7.42
CA VAL A 27 20.66 14.59 8.02
C VAL A 27 21.63 14.03 6.98
N ASP A 28 22.82 13.62 7.41
CA ASP A 28 23.73 12.85 6.55
C ASP A 28 23.10 11.49 6.23
N LEU A 29 23.04 11.14 4.94
CA LEU A 29 22.34 9.94 4.49
C LEU A 29 22.94 8.65 5.09
N LYS A 30 24.27 8.57 5.24
CA LYS A 30 24.90 7.37 5.81
C LYS A 30 24.58 7.25 7.30
N LYS A 31 24.54 8.36 8.03
CA LYS A 31 24.08 8.37 9.42
C LYS A 31 22.61 7.98 9.54
N LEU A 32 21.75 8.48 8.65
CA LEU A 32 20.34 8.07 8.60
C LEU A 32 20.21 6.56 8.39
N VAL A 33 20.87 6.01 7.36
CA VAL A 33 20.82 4.57 7.08
C VAL A 33 21.35 3.74 8.25
N ALA A 34 22.41 4.18 8.93
CA ALA A 34 22.91 3.49 10.13
C ALA A 34 21.90 3.50 11.29
N ALA A 35 21.19 4.62 11.51
CA ALA A 35 20.12 4.69 12.51
C ALA A 35 18.93 3.80 12.14
N LEU A 36 18.55 3.74 10.86
CA LEU A 36 17.48 2.86 10.37
C LEU A 36 17.86 1.38 10.43
N GLU A 37 19.11 1.03 10.16
CA GLU A 37 19.60 -0.35 10.33
C GLU A 37 19.50 -0.78 11.80
N LYS A 38 19.91 0.10 12.73
CA LYS A 38 19.72 -0.12 14.18
C LYS A 38 18.24 -0.18 14.56
N GLN A 39 17.37 0.64 13.95
CA GLN A 39 15.92 0.57 14.16
C GLN A 39 15.38 -0.81 13.78
N LEU A 40 15.76 -1.31 12.59
CA LEU A 40 15.35 -2.62 12.12
C LEU A 40 15.82 -3.72 13.06
N GLU A 41 17.12 -3.79 13.32
CA GLU A 41 17.71 -4.89 14.10
C GLU A 41 17.25 -4.91 15.55
N ARG A 42 17.22 -3.75 16.20
CA ARG A 42 16.94 -3.63 17.63
C ARG A 42 15.44 -3.60 17.95
N ASP A 43 14.65 -2.90 17.13
CA ASP A 43 13.28 -2.55 17.50
C ASP A 43 12.23 -3.30 16.65
N PHE A 44 12.41 -3.35 15.33
CA PHE A 44 11.36 -3.80 14.42
C PHE A 44 11.40 -5.30 14.14
N VAL A 45 12.56 -5.84 13.76
CA VAL A 45 12.75 -7.27 13.42
C VAL A 45 12.39 -8.20 14.58
N PRO A 46 12.70 -7.89 15.86
CA PRO A 46 12.26 -8.73 16.98
C PRO A 46 10.74 -8.85 17.11
N ILE A 47 9.98 -7.92 16.51
CA ILE A 47 8.52 -7.87 16.58
C ILE A 47 7.86 -8.43 15.32
N TRP A 48 8.39 -8.09 14.15
CA TRP A 48 7.80 -8.41 12.85
C TRP A 48 8.49 -9.56 12.11
N GLY A 49 9.69 -9.97 12.53
CA GLY A 49 10.37 -11.16 12.04
C GLY A 49 10.91 -11.08 10.62
N TYR A 50 10.93 -9.91 9.98
CA TYR A 50 11.36 -9.73 8.60
C TYR A 50 12.57 -8.78 8.49
N PRO A 51 13.81 -9.29 8.52
CA PRO A 51 15.02 -8.47 8.40
C PRO A 51 15.28 -8.03 6.95
N ALA A 52 16.09 -6.99 6.81
CA ALA A 52 16.62 -6.49 5.55
C ALA A 52 18.07 -6.03 5.73
N LYS A 53 18.82 -5.95 4.62
CA LYS A 53 20.12 -5.28 4.58
C LYS A 53 19.94 -3.88 4.01
N LEU A 54 20.48 -2.86 4.67
CA LEU A 54 20.40 -1.49 4.17
C LEU A 54 21.76 -1.05 3.61
N GLN A 55 21.75 -0.29 2.53
CA GLN A 55 22.98 0.29 1.97
C GLN A 55 22.70 1.63 1.28
N VAL A 56 23.75 2.45 1.14
CA VAL A 56 23.71 3.69 0.35
C VAL A 56 24.45 3.45 -0.96
N ALA A 57 23.84 3.81 -2.09
CA ALA A 57 24.48 3.80 -3.40
C ALA A 57 23.83 4.81 -4.35
N ASP A 58 24.52 5.17 -5.42
CA ASP A 58 23.99 6.08 -6.44
C ASP A 58 22.87 5.42 -7.30
N LYS A 59 22.85 4.09 -7.36
CA LYS A 59 21.86 3.31 -8.13
C LYS A 59 21.66 1.93 -7.49
N PRO A 60 20.42 1.41 -7.41
CA PRO A 60 20.18 0.03 -6.95
C PRO A 60 20.63 -0.99 -8.00
N LYS A 61 20.95 -2.20 -7.54
CA LYS A 61 21.07 -3.35 -8.44
C LYS A 61 19.67 -3.79 -8.91
N PRO A 62 19.56 -4.48 -10.07
CA PRO A 62 18.26 -4.84 -10.64
C PRO A 62 17.31 -5.64 -9.73
N ASP A 63 17.84 -6.38 -8.76
CA ASP A 63 17.09 -7.22 -7.82
C ASP A 63 16.95 -6.61 -6.42
N GLU A 64 17.43 -5.39 -6.20
CA GLU A 64 17.32 -4.69 -4.92
C GLU A 64 16.02 -3.90 -4.83
N TRP A 65 15.54 -3.72 -3.60
CA TRP A 65 14.47 -2.76 -3.29
C TRP A 65 15.12 -1.38 -3.12
N GLN A 66 14.34 -0.31 -3.14
CA GLN A 66 14.91 1.03 -3.07
C GLN A 66 14.12 1.99 -2.20
N ILE A 67 14.84 2.88 -1.52
CA ILE A 67 14.29 4.11 -0.96
C ILE A 67 14.94 5.28 -1.69
N VAL A 68 14.12 6.09 -2.36
CA VAL A 68 14.60 7.17 -3.23
C VAL A 68 14.17 8.51 -2.66
N PHE A 69 15.14 9.38 -2.39
CA PHE A 69 14.88 10.77 -2.00
C PHE A 69 14.79 11.63 -3.26
N LEU A 70 13.72 12.41 -3.37
CA LEU A 70 13.41 13.29 -4.49
C LEU A 70 13.10 14.69 -3.96
N ASP A 71 13.38 15.73 -4.73
CA ASP A 71 13.09 17.11 -4.30
C ASP A 71 11.58 17.34 -4.14
N ASP A 72 10.87 17.13 -5.24
CA ASP A 72 9.46 17.46 -5.39
C ASP A 72 8.67 16.19 -5.63
N SER A 73 7.40 16.19 -5.23
CA SER A 73 6.54 15.03 -5.44
C SER A 73 6.22 14.79 -6.90
N ASP A 74 6.34 13.54 -7.35
CA ASP A 74 5.87 13.08 -8.67
C ASP A 74 4.38 12.66 -8.66
N ALA A 75 3.76 12.76 -7.49
CA ALA A 75 2.36 12.53 -7.17
C ALA A 75 1.94 13.69 -6.27
N ALA A 76 1.22 14.70 -6.81
CA ALA A 76 1.14 16.03 -6.18
C ALA A 76 1.13 16.00 -4.64
N ASP A 77 2.21 16.58 -4.09
CA ASP A 77 2.55 16.90 -2.70
C ASP A 77 2.56 15.81 -1.62
N ALA A 78 2.57 14.52 -1.98
CA ALA A 78 2.84 13.44 -1.02
C ALA A 78 4.17 13.68 -0.26
N LEU A 79 4.25 13.31 1.02
CA LEU A 79 5.52 13.37 1.78
C LEU A 79 6.41 12.16 1.47
N GLY A 80 5.77 11.00 1.34
CA GLY A 80 6.35 9.76 0.87
C GLY A 80 5.25 8.79 0.44
N TYR A 81 5.64 7.73 -0.24
CA TYR A 81 4.82 6.54 -0.43
C TYR A 81 5.69 5.38 -0.92
N HIS A 82 5.19 4.14 -0.80
CA HIS A 82 5.78 2.97 -1.43
C HIS A 82 4.90 2.34 -2.54
N ASP A 83 5.56 1.85 -3.58
CA ASP A 83 4.97 1.20 -4.75
C ASP A 83 5.96 0.16 -5.31
N LEU A 84 5.67 -0.36 -6.51
CA LEU A 84 6.55 -1.20 -7.29
C LEU A 84 7.14 -0.39 -8.44
N THR A 85 8.41 -0.61 -8.74
CA THR A 85 9.03 -0.12 -9.97
C THR A 85 8.37 -0.75 -11.19
N LYS A 86 8.67 -0.22 -12.38
CA LYS A 86 8.23 -0.82 -13.66
C LYS A 86 8.66 -2.29 -13.81
N ASP A 87 9.75 -2.67 -13.16
CA ASP A 87 10.31 -4.02 -13.16
C ASP A 87 9.78 -4.87 -11.99
N GLY A 88 8.89 -4.30 -11.16
CA GLY A 88 8.16 -4.95 -10.08
C GLY A 88 8.80 -4.86 -8.70
N GLN A 89 10.00 -4.29 -8.57
CA GLN A 89 10.71 -4.23 -7.29
C GLN A 89 10.11 -3.18 -6.36
N PRO A 90 10.03 -3.41 -5.04
CA PRO A 90 9.53 -2.41 -4.11
C PRO A 90 10.38 -1.16 -4.11
N VAL A 91 9.70 -0.02 -4.09
CA VAL A 91 10.29 1.31 -4.03
C VAL A 91 9.50 2.16 -3.05
N SER A 92 10.18 2.77 -2.09
CA SER A 92 9.68 3.93 -1.37
C SER A 92 10.24 5.20 -1.99
N LYS A 93 9.41 6.22 -2.13
CA LYS A 93 9.81 7.57 -2.51
C LYS A 93 9.62 8.49 -1.32
N VAL A 94 10.60 9.34 -1.05
CA VAL A 94 10.57 10.36 0.02
C VAL A 94 10.78 11.71 -0.63
N PHE A 95 9.81 12.61 -0.49
CA PHE A 95 9.82 13.91 -1.15
C PHE A 95 10.27 15.00 -0.17
N VAL A 96 11.52 15.42 -0.33
CA VAL A 96 12.27 16.20 0.64
C VAL A 96 11.63 17.56 0.88
N LYS A 97 11.30 18.31 -0.18
CA LYS A 97 10.72 19.65 -0.02
C LYS A 97 9.31 19.58 0.54
N SER A 98 8.49 18.63 0.09
CA SER A 98 7.13 18.43 0.60
C SER A 98 7.16 18.07 2.10
N THR A 99 8.05 17.16 2.49
CA THR A 99 8.29 16.78 3.89
C THR A 99 8.65 17.99 4.74
N VAL A 100 9.66 18.77 4.32
CA VAL A 100 10.10 19.97 5.06
C VAL A 100 9.02 21.05 5.08
N ALA A 101 8.27 21.25 3.99
CA ALA A 101 7.19 22.24 3.91
C ALA A 101 6.02 21.88 4.84
N ALA A 102 5.77 20.60 5.07
CA ALA A 102 4.80 20.10 6.04
C ALA A 102 5.29 20.21 7.51
N GLY A 103 6.54 20.64 7.74
CA GLY A 103 7.14 20.67 9.07
C GLY A 103 7.55 19.29 9.60
N GLU A 104 7.58 18.28 8.73
CA GLU A 104 7.97 16.91 9.04
C GLU A 104 9.46 16.68 8.80
N LYS A 105 10.01 15.63 9.41
CA LYS A 105 11.43 15.28 9.28
C LYS A 105 11.62 14.22 8.21
N VAL A 106 12.54 14.46 7.27
CA VAL A 106 12.92 13.50 6.22
C VAL A 106 13.33 12.14 6.79
N SER A 107 13.99 12.12 7.96
CA SER A 107 14.37 10.89 8.64
C SER A 107 13.17 10.07 9.14
N VAL A 108 12.12 10.74 9.63
CA VAL A 108 10.89 10.11 10.11
C VAL A 108 10.09 9.57 8.93
N THR A 109 9.95 10.34 7.85
CA THR A 109 9.31 9.87 6.61
C THR A 109 10.03 8.68 6.00
N ALA A 110 11.37 8.70 5.93
CA ALA A 110 12.14 7.56 5.44
C ALA A 110 12.00 6.31 6.32
N SER A 111 11.94 6.50 7.66
CA SER A 111 11.67 5.41 8.60
C SER A 111 10.26 4.84 8.40
N HIS A 112 9.25 5.70 8.29
CA HIS A 112 7.85 5.32 8.04
C HIS A 112 7.75 4.43 6.79
N GLU A 113 8.22 4.94 5.65
CA GLU A 113 8.13 4.22 4.39
C GLU A 113 8.94 2.92 4.38
N LEU A 114 10.10 2.90 5.04
CA LEU A 114 10.91 1.69 5.19
C LEU A 114 10.12 0.59 5.91
N LEU A 115 9.52 0.92 7.06
CA LEU A 115 8.83 -0.08 7.89
C LEU A 115 7.57 -0.60 7.20
N GLU A 116 6.85 0.26 6.48
CA GLU A 116 5.65 -0.13 5.75
C GLU A 116 5.96 -1.02 4.54
N MET A 117 6.86 -0.56 3.67
CA MET A 117 7.31 -1.31 2.50
C MET A 117 7.92 -2.67 2.89
N LEU A 118 8.59 -2.76 4.05
CA LEU A 118 9.26 -3.98 4.46
C LEU A 118 8.28 -5.14 4.69
N ILE A 119 7.07 -4.86 5.19
CA ILE A 119 6.07 -5.90 5.50
C ILE A 119 5.02 -6.05 4.40
N ASP A 120 4.55 -4.95 3.81
CA ASP A 120 3.58 -4.97 2.71
C ASP A 120 4.15 -4.30 1.45
N PRO A 121 5.19 -4.87 0.81
CA PRO A 121 5.92 -4.22 -0.30
C PRO A 121 5.05 -3.84 -1.49
N GLY A 122 3.92 -4.54 -1.68
CA GLY A 122 2.97 -4.26 -2.75
C GLY A 122 1.78 -3.41 -2.32
N ALA A 123 1.70 -2.97 -1.06
CA ALA A 123 0.52 -2.35 -0.46
C ALA A 123 -0.77 -3.14 -0.74
N GLN A 124 -0.73 -4.47 -0.59
CA GLN A 124 -1.81 -5.40 -0.91
C GLN A 124 -2.51 -5.99 0.33
N MET A 125 -1.89 -5.92 1.51
CA MET A 125 -2.37 -6.58 2.70
C MET A 125 -3.46 -5.77 3.41
N TRP A 126 -4.40 -6.50 4.01
CA TRP A 126 -5.48 -5.95 4.82
C TRP A 126 -5.67 -6.81 6.07
N ALA A 127 -5.95 -6.18 7.21
CA ALA A 127 -6.37 -6.85 8.44
C ALA A 127 -7.86 -6.61 8.70
N GLN A 128 -8.59 -7.66 9.07
CA GLN A 128 -10.01 -7.54 9.39
C GLN A 128 -10.20 -7.12 10.85
N GLY A 129 -10.82 -5.97 11.07
CA GLY A 129 -11.27 -5.51 12.38
C GLY A 129 -12.55 -6.22 12.84
N SER A 130 -12.84 -6.15 14.14
CA SER A 130 -14.06 -6.71 14.74
C SER A 130 -15.36 -6.03 14.27
N ASN A 131 -15.24 -4.88 13.62
CA ASN A 131 -16.34 -4.14 12.98
C ASN A 131 -16.57 -4.54 11.52
N SER A 132 -15.96 -5.63 11.05
CA SER A 132 -16.01 -6.14 9.67
C SER A 132 -15.40 -5.20 8.62
N LEU A 133 -14.71 -4.13 9.04
CA LEU A 133 -13.88 -3.33 8.13
C LEU A 133 -12.52 -4.02 7.94
N PHE A 134 -12.03 -3.95 6.72
CA PHE A 134 -10.65 -4.25 6.39
C PHE A 134 -9.83 -2.98 6.57
N TYR A 135 -8.77 -3.03 7.36
CA TYR A 135 -7.80 -1.96 7.56
C TYR A 135 -6.58 -2.25 6.71
N ALA A 136 -6.05 -1.23 6.03
CA ALA A 136 -4.78 -1.36 5.34
C ALA A 136 -3.70 -1.77 6.35
N TYR A 137 -2.81 -2.67 5.94
CA TYR A 137 -1.80 -3.26 6.83
C TYR A 137 -0.56 -2.36 6.91
N GLU A 138 -0.78 -1.15 7.41
CA GLU A 138 0.19 -0.05 7.43
C GLU A 138 0.76 0.11 8.84
N MET A 139 2.08 -0.04 8.96
CA MET A 139 2.77 -0.16 10.25
C MET A 139 2.86 1.15 11.00
N CYS A 140 2.79 2.29 10.31
CA CYS A 140 3.09 3.59 10.89
C CYS A 140 1.88 4.53 10.85
N ASP A 141 1.00 4.44 9.85
CA ASP A 141 -0.20 5.28 9.68
C ASP A 141 -1.00 5.60 10.95
N ALA A 142 -1.38 4.58 11.72
CA ALA A 142 -2.22 4.76 12.90
C ALA A 142 -1.53 5.55 14.03
N VAL A 143 -0.20 5.64 13.98
CA VAL A 143 0.69 6.22 14.98
C VAL A 143 1.67 7.23 14.38
N GLU A 144 1.38 7.78 13.18
CA GLU A 144 2.35 8.47 12.32
C GLU A 144 3.06 9.67 12.98
N ASP A 145 2.39 10.33 13.93
CA ASP A 145 2.90 11.49 14.69
C ASP A 145 3.82 11.08 15.86
N GLY A 146 3.92 9.78 16.15
CA GLY A 146 4.82 9.26 17.14
C GLY A 146 6.23 9.12 16.57
N GLU A 147 7.19 9.82 17.16
CA GLU A 147 8.62 9.67 16.82
C GLU A 147 9.45 9.34 18.06
N TYR A 148 10.61 8.72 17.83
CA TYR A 148 11.64 8.52 18.85
C TYR A 148 13.03 8.61 18.25
N GLU A 149 14.06 8.67 19.08
CA GLU A 149 15.44 8.90 18.62
C GLU A 149 16.31 7.64 18.65
N ILE A 150 17.15 7.52 17.62
CA ILE A 150 18.26 6.59 17.55
C ILE A 150 19.50 7.39 17.15
N ASP A 151 20.50 7.42 18.03
CA ASP A 151 21.75 8.15 17.83
C ASP A 151 21.55 9.64 17.43
N GLY A 152 20.52 10.28 17.98
CA GLY A 152 20.16 11.67 17.69
C GLY A 152 19.41 11.89 16.36
N ILE A 153 18.97 10.81 15.70
CA ILE A 153 18.13 10.86 14.49
C ILE A 153 16.73 10.40 14.86
N ALA A 154 15.73 11.24 14.57
CA ALA A 154 14.32 10.91 14.77
C ALA A 154 13.86 9.86 13.76
N VAL A 155 13.16 8.83 14.24
CA VAL A 155 12.59 7.72 13.49
C VAL A 155 11.12 7.51 13.87
N SER A 156 10.35 6.89 12.98
CA SER A 156 8.91 6.70 13.14
C SER A 156 8.58 5.64 14.20
N ASN A 157 7.53 5.87 14.99
CA ASN A 157 6.85 4.83 15.75
C ASN A 157 6.19 3.82 14.80
N PHE A 158 5.93 2.61 15.29
CA PHE A 158 5.26 1.58 14.52
C PHE A 158 4.37 0.71 15.41
N VAL A 159 3.33 0.15 14.81
CA VAL A 159 2.43 -0.79 15.48
C VAL A 159 3.00 -2.20 15.50
N TYR A 160 2.61 -2.98 16.50
CA TYR A 160 2.97 -4.39 16.64
C TYR A 160 1.90 -5.26 15.93
N PRO A 161 2.17 -6.54 15.62
CA PRO A 161 1.16 -7.45 15.07
C PRO A 161 -0.15 -7.46 15.88
N SER A 162 -0.04 -7.38 17.22
CA SER A 162 -1.16 -7.28 18.16
C SER A 162 -2.14 -6.14 17.86
N PHE A 163 -1.71 -5.07 17.19
CA PHE A 163 -2.58 -3.99 16.73
C PHE A 163 -3.65 -4.47 15.74
N PHE A 164 -3.28 -5.39 14.86
CA PHE A 164 -4.12 -5.96 13.82
C PHE A 164 -4.88 -7.22 14.28
N GLU A 165 -4.64 -7.66 15.51
CA GLU A 165 -5.29 -8.83 16.11
C GLU A 165 -6.56 -8.39 16.86
N SER A 166 -7.70 -8.48 16.19
CA SER A 166 -8.99 -7.95 16.65
C SER A 166 -9.54 -8.55 17.96
N TRP A 167 -8.94 -9.63 18.45
CA TRP A 167 -9.34 -10.36 19.65
C TRP A 167 -8.68 -9.88 20.95
N HIS A 168 -7.67 -9.00 20.89
CA HIS A 168 -7.06 -8.49 22.13
C HIS A 168 -7.99 -7.54 22.88
N LYS A 169 -7.96 -7.64 24.21
CA LYS A 169 -8.66 -6.69 25.08
C LYS A 169 -7.88 -5.37 25.14
N PRO A 170 -8.54 -4.25 25.44
CA PRO A 170 -7.83 -3.00 25.70
C PRO A 170 -6.78 -3.17 26.81
N ARG A 171 -5.57 -2.66 26.58
CA ARG A 171 -4.43 -2.67 27.50
C ARG A 171 -3.98 -4.07 27.95
N SER A 172 -4.30 -5.13 27.21
CA SER A 172 -3.86 -6.49 27.56
C SER A 172 -2.45 -6.80 27.11
N VAL A 173 -1.99 -6.14 26.05
CA VAL A 173 -0.67 -6.29 25.45
C VAL A 173 -0.20 -4.92 24.97
N ARG A 174 1.06 -4.83 24.55
CA ARG A 174 1.59 -3.68 23.84
C ARG A 174 1.10 -3.72 22.39
N PHE A 175 0.69 -2.58 21.85
CA PHE A 175 0.15 -2.45 20.49
C PHE A 175 1.04 -1.62 19.55
N ASP A 176 1.95 -0.82 20.11
CA ASP A 176 2.90 -0.01 19.35
C ASP A 176 4.22 0.16 20.10
N HIS A 177 5.26 0.56 19.38
CA HIS A 177 6.60 0.74 19.93
C HIS A 177 6.67 1.86 20.98
N LEU A 178 5.82 2.88 20.96
CA LEU A 178 5.80 3.90 22.02
C LEU A 178 4.73 3.65 23.11
N ASN A 179 4.05 2.50 23.05
CA ASN A 179 3.01 2.09 24.00
C ASN A 179 1.93 3.17 24.22
N LYS A 180 1.54 3.85 23.13
CA LYS A 180 0.49 4.88 23.10
C LYS A 180 -0.86 4.29 22.71
N VAL A 181 -0.87 3.21 21.93
CA VAL A 181 -2.07 2.53 21.50
C VAL A 181 -2.57 1.62 22.62
N SER A 182 -3.87 1.70 22.91
CA SER A 182 -4.49 1.03 24.06
C SER A 182 -5.43 -0.12 23.68
N ARG A 183 -5.71 -0.33 22.39
CA ARG A 183 -6.56 -1.42 21.88
C ARG A 183 -6.28 -1.67 20.38
N PRO A 184 -6.67 -2.83 19.83
CA PRO A 184 -6.58 -3.09 18.40
C PRO A 184 -7.25 -2.02 17.54
N PHE A 185 -6.65 -1.75 16.38
CA PHE A 185 -7.15 -0.81 15.35
C PHE A 185 -7.45 0.61 15.84
N GLN A 186 -6.88 1.05 16.97
CA GLN A 186 -7.04 2.43 17.44
C GLN A 186 -6.14 3.38 16.64
N THR A 187 -6.76 4.31 15.92
CA THR A 187 -6.05 5.47 15.37
C THR A 187 -5.74 6.48 16.49
N LEU A 188 -4.47 6.88 16.64
CA LEU A 188 -4.10 7.97 17.56
C LEU A 188 -4.53 9.33 17.01
N LYS A 189 -4.60 10.35 17.87
CA LYS A 189 -5.19 11.68 17.57
C LYS A 189 -4.72 12.29 16.24
N ASN A 190 -3.44 12.13 15.93
CA ASN A 190 -2.79 12.69 14.74
C ASN A 190 -2.47 11.63 13.67
N GLY A 191 -2.96 10.40 13.85
CA GLY A 191 -2.89 9.32 12.88
C GLY A 191 -4.11 9.29 11.94
N TYR A 192 -3.98 8.55 10.84
CA TYR A 192 -5.10 8.08 10.03
C TYR A 192 -4.99 6.56 9.78
N GLN A 193 -6.03 5.97 9.20
CA GLN A 193 -5.99 4.60 8.66
C GLN A 193 -6.87 4.53 7.42
N ILE A 194 -6.50 3.71 6.45
CA ILE A 194 -7.34 3.41 5.29
C ILE A 194 -8.18 2.18 5.64
N VAL A 195 -9.50 2.30 5.49
CA VAL A 195 -10.45 1.22 5.75
C VAL A 195 -11.30 0.92 4.53
N SER A 196 -11.65 -0.35 4.34
CA SER A 196 -12.53 -0.85 3.29
C SER A 196 -13.65 -1.69 3.89
N ASN A 197 -14.85 -1.57 3.33
CA ASN A 197 -15.97 -2.47 3.63
C ASN A 197 -16.11 -3.60 2.57
N GLY A 198 -15.09 -3.80 1.73
CA GLY A 198 -15.09 -4.73 0.61
C GLY A 198 -15.64 -4.15 -0.70
N SER A 199 -16.39 -3.04 -0.63
CA SER A 199 -16.94 -2.35 -1.81
C SER A 199 -16.28 -1.00 -2.05
N ALA A 200 -15.98 -0.24 -1.00
CA ALA A 200 -15.32 1.05 -1.08
C ALA A 200 -14.25 1.16 -0.01
N ALA A 201 -13.20 1.91 -0.30
CA ALA A 201 -12.20 2.32 0.67
C ALA A 201 -12.31 3.82 0.98
N ARG A 202 -11.95 4.19 2.21
CA ARG A 202 -11.94 5.55 2.74
C ARG A 202 -10.92 5.67 3.87
N GLU A 203 -10.56 6.88 4.24
CA GLU A 203 -9.80 7.16 5.45
C GLU A 203 -10.70 7.23 6.67
N ILE A 204 -10.10 6.95 7.82
CA ILE A 204 -10.58 7.36 9.14
C ILE A 204 -9.44 8.08 9.86
N PHE A 205 -9.80 9.08 10.67
CA PHE A 205 -8.83 9.95 11.35
C PHE A 205 -8.99 9.85 12.86
N GLY A 206 -7.88 9.98 13.60
CA GLY A 206 -7.94 10.05 15.06
C GLY A 206 -8.49 11.36 15.61
N SER A 207 -8.60 12.40 14.78
CA SER A 207 -9.25 13.66 15.15
C SER A 207 -9.74 14.45 13.93
N ARG A 208 -10.71 15.34 14.14
CA ARG A 208 -11.14 16.32 13.13
C ARG A 208 -10.04 17.32 12.76
N HIS A 209 -9.05 17.52 13.62
CA HIS A 209 -7.91 18.38 13.31
C HIS A 209 -7.02 17.67 12.29
N LYS A 210 -6.68 16.40 12.53
CA LYS A 210 -5.95 15.58 11.57
C LYS A 210 -6.70 15.42 10.25
N GLU A 211 -8.02 15.20 10.27
CA GLU A 211 -8.82 15.13 9.03
C GLU A 211 -8.72 16.42 8.20
N ARG A 212 -8.83 17.61 8.84
CA ARG A 212 -8.64 18.88 8.12
C ARG A 212 -7.21 19.03 7.63
N HIS A 213 -6.22 18.76 8.47
CA HIS A 213 -4.82 18.83 8.08
C HIS A 213 -4.53 17.91 6.88
N PHE A 214 -5.04 16.68 6.91
CA PHE A 214 -4.90 15.69 5.86
C PHE A 214 -5.54 16.12 4.53
N HIS A 215 -6.61 16.92 4.54
CA HIS A 215 -7.31 17.34 3.33
C HIS A 215 -6.94 18.73 2.84
N GLU A 216 -6.52 19.62 3.74
CA GLU A 216 -6.30 21.04 3.46
C GLU A 216 -4.81 21.42 3.43
N VAL A 217 -3.94 20.61 4.05
CA VAL A 217 -2.52 20.91 4.23
C VAL A 217 -1.64 19.82 3.63
N GLU A 218 -1.95 18.56 3.89
CA GLU A 218 -1.29 17.43 3.24
C GLU A 218 -1.95 17.23 1.87
N ASP A 219 -1.23 17.50 0.78
CA ASP A 219 -1.71 17.07 -0.53
C ASP A 219 -1.21 15.65 -0.78
N ARG A 220 -2.16 14.74 -0.99
CA ARG A 220 -1.94 13.29 -1.09
C ARG A 220 -2.50 12.76 -2.40
N THR A 221 -2.59 13.62 -3.41
CA THR A 221 -3.05 13.26 -4.75
C THR A 221 -2.10 12.22 -5.33
N MET A 222 -2.63 11.08 -5.79
CA MET A 222 -1.85 9.92 -6.27
C MET A 222 -1.05 9.13 -5.21
N HIS A 223 -1.25 9.42 -3.90
CA HIS A 223 -0.81 8.53 -2.83
C HIS A 223 -1.46 7.15 -3.00
N ARG A 224 -0.75 6.03 -2.76
CA ARG A 224 -1.29 4.69 -3.06
C ARG A 224 -2.53 4.31 -2.21
N SER A 225 -2.79 5.04 -1.13
CA SER A 225 -4.09 5.04 -0.44
C SER A 225 -5.27 5.32 -1.40
N GLU A 226 -5.10 6.24 -2.35
CA GLU A 226 -6.04 6.50 -3.44
C GLU A 226 -6.14 5.33 -4.43
N TYR A 227 -5.07 4.54 -4.60
CA TYR A 227 -5.10 3.33 -5.42
C TYR A 227 -5.89 2.20 -4.73
N ARG A 228 -5.76 2.03 -3.41
CA ARG A 228 -6.63 1.15 -2.61
C ARG A 228 -8.10 1.54 -2.80
N LYS A 229 -8.41 2.84 -2.77
CA LYS A 229 -9.74 3.38 -3.11
C LYS A 229 -10.14 3.05 -4.53
N ARG A 230 -9.29 3.30 -5.53
CA ARG A 230 -9.58 3.05 -6.94
C ARG A 230 -9.88 1.57 -7.21
N ILE A 231 -9.06 0.63 -6.70
CA ILE A 231 -9.29 -0.81 -6.88
C ILE A 231 -10.58 -1.25 -6.19
N ALA A 232 -10.83 -0.80 -4.95
CA ALA A 232 -12.07 -1.10 -4.25
C ALA A 232 -13.29 -0.55 -5.00
N ASN A 233 -13.24 0.72 -5.40
CA ASN A 233 -14.34 1.40 -6.09
C ASN A 233 -14.60 0.82 -7.49
N VAL A 234 -13.56 0.39 -8.23
CA VAL A 234 -13.71 -0.33 -9.51
C VAL A 234 -14.37 -1.70 -9.30
N ARG A 235 -14.07 -2.42 -8.20
CA ARG A 235 -14.78 -3.66 -7.84
C ARG A 235 -16.24 -3.38 -7.53
N ALA A 236 -16.56 -2.37 -6.73
CA ALA A 236 -17.96 -1.98 -6.46
C ALA A 236 -18.71 -1.61 -7.75
N ALA A 237 -18.10 -0.85 -8.66
CA ALA A 237 -18.71 -0.49 -9.94
C ALA A 237 -18.95 -1.69 -10.87
N ARG A 238 -18.18 -2.78 -10.72
CA ARG A 238 -18.41 -4.03 -11.46
C ARG A 238 -19.48 -4.91 -10.82
N VAL A 239 -19.61 -4.87 -9.50
CA VAL A 239 -20.64 -5.62 -8.75
C VAL A 239 -22.00 -4.94 -8.82
N ASN A 240 -22.01 -3.61 -8.82
CA ASN A 240 -23.20 -2.75 -8.99
C ASN A 240 -22.92 -1.72 -10.10
N PRO A 241 -23.10 -2.08 -11.38
CA PRO A 241 -22.96 -1.08 -12.44
C PRO A 241 -23.99 0.03 -12.22
N PRO A 242 -23.63 1.31 -12.46
CA PRO A 242 -24.61 2.38 -12.46
C PRO A 242 -25.70 2.01 -13.45
N VAL A 243 -26.95 1.99 -12.98
CA VAL A 243 -28.12 1.78 -13.84
C VAL A 243 -28.08 2.92 -14.86
N ALA A 244 -27.73 2.60 -16.10
CA ALA A 244 -27.91 3.52 -17.20
C ALA A 244 -29.40 3.89 -17.20
N LEU A 245 -29.70 5.18 -17.04
CA LEU A 245 -31.02 5.72 -17.31
C LEU A 245 -31.30 5.47 -18.80
N VAL A 246 -31.88 4.32 -19.08
CA VAL A 246 -32.48 4.04 -20.38
C VAL A 246 -33.69 4.97 -20.45
N THR A 247 -33.56 6.04 -21.25
CA THR A 247 -34.71 6.82 -21.68
C THR A 247 -35.56 5.90 -22.58
N GLU A 248 -36.50 5.19 -21.98
CA GLU A 248 -37.49 4.41 -22.72
C GLU A 248 -38.44 5.36 -23.46
N THR A 249 -38.22 5.50 -24.77
CA THR A 249 -39.31 5.85 -25.68
C THR A 249 -40.15 4.59 -25.91
N GLY A 250 -41.26 4.52 -25.17
CA GLY A 250 -42.52 3.78 -25.37
C GLY A 250 -42.56 2.46 -26.16
N LEU A 251 -43.21 1.45 -25.57
CA LEU A 251 -44.57 1.01 -25.95
C LEU A 251 -45.08 -0.09 -25.00
N ALA A 252 -46.40 -0.25 -24.98
CA ALA A 252 -47.20 -0.80 -23.90
C ALA A 252 -47.13 -2.32 -23.65
N GLY A 253 -47.32 -2.67 -22.37
CA GLY A 253 -48.24 -3.73 -21.95
C GLY A 253 -47.66 -5.12 -21.71
N ASP A 254 -47.53 -5.52 -20.44
CA ASP A 254 -48.16 -6.76 -19.93
C ASP A 254 -48.08 -6.80 -18.39
N THR A 255 -49.18 -7.15 -17.75
CA THR A 255 -49.36 -7.22 -16.30
C THR A 255 -48.79 -8.50 -15.72
N ARG A 256 -47.86 -8.45 -14.75
CA ARG A 256 -47.58 -9.57 -13.82
C ARG A 256 -47.31 -9.11 -12.39
N THR A 257 -47.96 -9.80 -11.45
CA THR A 257 -48.13 -9.50 -10.03
C THR A 257 -46.91 -9.87 -9.14
N PRO A 258 -46.79 -9.31 -7.92
CA PRO A 258 -45.57 -9.32 -7.10
C PRO A 258 -45.41 -10.61 -6.27
N ARG A 259 -45.40 -11.78 -6.91
CA ARG A 259 -45.12 -13.06 -6.23
C ARG A 259 -44.14 -14.00 -6.93
N ALA A 260 -43.54 -13.59 -8.06
CA ALA A 260 -42.56 -14.40 -8.80
C ALA A 260 -41.08 -14.02 -8.54
N ALA A 261 -40.79 -12.93 -7.82
CA ALA A 261 -39.42 -12.43 -7.64
C ALA A 261 -38.63 -13.09 -6.48
N VAL A 262 -39.27 -13.92 -5.64
CA VAL A 262 -38.63 -14.44 -4.40
C VAL A 262 -38.07 -15.85 -4.54
N LEU A 263 -38.34 -16.59 -5.62
CA LEU A 263 -37.86 -17.97 -5.79
C LEU A 263 -36.70 -18.15 -6.78
N HIS A 264 -36.26 -17.10 -7.48
CA HIS A 264 -35.11 -17.19 -8.39
C HIS A 264 -33.76 -16.78 -7.77
N HIS A 265 -33.75 -16.26 -6.53
CA HIS A 265 -32.51 -15.82 -5.86
C HIS A 265 -31.88 -16.90 -4.97
N ALA A 266 -32.64 -17.90 -4.51
CA ALA A 266 -32.12 -18.97 -3.64
C ALA A 266 -31.45 -20.13 -4.39
N GLY A 267 -31.76 -20.34 -5.68
CA GLY A 267 -31.25 -21.48 -6.46
C GLY A 267 -29.87 -21.28 -7.09
N ARG A 268 -29.36 -20.05 -7.17
CA ARG A 268 -28.07 -19.75 -7.84
C ARG A 268 -26.88 -19.73 -6.87
N LEU A 269 -27.14 -19.62 -5.57
CA LEU A 269 -26.12 -19.58 -4.52
C LEU A 269 -25.66 -20.97 -4.03
N LEU A 270 -26.37 -22.05 -4.40
CA LEU A 270 -26.02 -23.42 -3.99
C LEU A 270 -25.24 -24.23 -5.04
N THR A 271 -25.11 -23.74 -6.28
CA THR A 271 -24.38 -24.46 -7.34
C THR A 271 -22.93 -24.00 -7.52
N GLU A 272 -22.56 -22.81 -7.05
CA GLU A 272 -21.15 -22.33 -7.16
C GLU A 272 -20.26 -22.73 -5.97
N LEU A 273 -20.82 -23.20 -4.85
CA LEU A 273 -20.04 -23.63 -3.69
C LEU A 273 -19.53 -25.09 -3.75
N ALA A 274 -19.87 -25.84 -4.80
CA ALA A 274 -19.54 -27.27 -4.92
C ALA A 274 -18.39 -27.59 -5.90
N ALA A 275 -17.71 -26.58 -6.48
CA ALA A 275 -16.69 -26.79 -7.52
C ALA A 275 -15.23 -26.56 -7.08
N VAL A 276 -14.94 -26.39 -5.78
CA VAL A 276 -13.56 -26.24 -5.30
C VAL A 276 -13.28 -27.16 -4.11
N VAL A 277 -13.30 -28.48 -4.37
CA VAL A 277 -12.52 -29.48 -3.63
C VAL A 277 -12.00 -30.51 -4.65
N ASP A 278 -10.68 -30.71 -4.66
CA ASP A 278 -9.77 -31.41 -5.60
C ASP A 278 -10.15 -32.90 -5.94
N PRO A 279 -9.69 -33.51 -7.07
CA PRO A 279 -8.38 -34.21 -7.09
C PRO A 279 -7.59 -34.34 -8.46
N LEU A 280 -6.27 -34.49 -8.34
CA LEU A 280 -5.14 -34.96 -9.23
C LEU A 280 -5.45 -36.06 -10.31
N PRO A 281 -4.55 -36.51 -11.26
CA PRO A 281 -3.13 -36.17 -11.60
C PRO A 281 -2.78 -36.01 -13.12
N GLY A 282 -1.62 -35.40 -13.43
CA GLY A 282 -0.80 -35.73 -14.63
C GLY A 282 -1.02 -34.96 -15.94
N GLY A 283 -0.08 -34.09 -16.31
CA GLY A 283 0.06 -33.49 -17.65
C GLY A 283 1.01 -32.30 -17.66
N ASP A 284 2.05 -32.33 -18.50
CA ASP A 284 3.12 -31.33 -18.63
C ASP A 284 2.62 -29.98 -19.18
N PRO A 285 2.88 -28.82 -18.53
CA PRO A 285 2.35 -27.53 -18.94
C PRO A 285 3.15 -26.77 -20.03
N PHE A 286 4.12 -27.38 -20.73
CA PHE A 286 4.96 -26.68 -21.72
C PHE A 286 4.60 -26.83 -23.22
N GLU A 287 3.36 -27.19 -23.59
CA GLU A 287 2.91 -27.10 -24.98
C GLU A 287 1.68 -26.20 -25.15
N LEU A 288 1.90 -24.88 -25.29
CA LEU A 288 0.98 -23.97 -25.99
C LEU A 288 1.73 -22.71 -26.45
N ALA A 289 2.95 -22.90 -26.97
CA ALA A 289 3.70 -21.88 -27.70
C ALA A 289 3.97 -22.38 -29.11
N ARG A 290 2.94 -22.39 -29.97
CA ARG A 290 3.08 -22.39 -31.43
C ARG A 290 1.71 -22.24 -32.09
N ARG A 291 1.52 -21.11 -32.79
CA ARG A 291 0.60 -20.81 -33.91
C ARG A 291 -0.27 -19.56 -33.63
N ARG A 292 0.16 -18.40 -34.17
CA ARG A 292 -0.62 -17.59 -35.15
C ARG A 292 0.15 -16.35 -35.64
N PRO A 293 -0.20 -15.79 -36.82
CA PRO A 293 0.69 -15.02 -37.70
C PRO A 293 0.66 -13.50 -37.50
N GLN A 294 1.68 -12.85 -38.10
CA GLN A 294 1.93 -11.41 -38.18
C GLN A 294 0.77 -10.60 -38.79
N SER A 295 0.56 -9.37 -38.29
CA SER A 295 0.01 -8.26 -39.07
C SER A 295 0.73 -6.95 -38.75
N ARG A 296 0.82 -6.08 -39.75
CA ARG A 296 1.74 -4.93 -39.92
C ARG A 296 1.34 -3.69 -39.12
N VAL A 297 2.36 -3.08 -38.53
CA VAL A 297 2.79 -1.65 -38.47
C VAL A 297 1.76 -0.56 -38.84
N VAL A 298 1.60 0.42 -37.94
CA VAL A 298 1.70 1.87 -38.28
C VAL A 298 2.49 2.57 -37.18
N ASP A 299 3.54 3.27 -37.59
CA ASP A 299 4.40 4.18 -36.81
C ASP A 299 3.96 5.63 -37.12
N PRO A 300 4.01 6.55 -36.15
CA PRO A 300 4.67 7.82 -36.44
C PRO A 300 5.58 8.32 -35.28
N LEU A 301 6.87 8.45 -35.63
CA LEU A 301 7.97 9.26 -35.05
C LEU A 301 7.58 10.72 -34.66
N PRO A 302 8.50 11.55 -34.08
CA PRO A 302 9.60 11.29 -33.13
C PRO A 302 9.60 12.26 -31.93
N GLY A 303 10.11 11.81 -30.78
CA GLY A 303 10.44 12.69 -29.65
C GLY A 303 11.13 11.90 -28.55
N GLY A 304 12.43 12.08 -28.41
CA GLY A 304 13.28 11.32 -27.47
C GLY A 304 12.85 11.52 -26.01
N ASP A 305 12.78 10.41 -25.30
CA ASP A 305 12.52 10.34 -23.85
C ASP A 305 13.83 10.61 -23.07
N PRO A 306 13.86 11.57 -22.14
CA PRO A 306 15.08 12.01 -21.43
C PRO A 306 15.62 11.06 -20.33
N PHE A 307 15.22 9.79 -20.28
CA PHE A 307 15.66 8.84 -19.23
C PHE A 307 16.72 7.81 -19.67
N GLU A 308 17.50 8.09 -20.73
CA GLU A 308 18.74 7.36 -21.00
C GLU A 308 19.96 8.06 -20.39
N LEU A 309 20.29 7.69 -19.14
CA LEU A 309 21.67 7.55 -18.61
C LEU A 309 21.69 6.44 -17.53
#